data_AF-A0A2A4UQ96-F1
#
_entry.id   AF-A0A2A4UQ96-F1
#
_cell.length_a   1.000
_cell.length_b   1.000
_cell.length_c   1.000
_cell.angle_alpha   90.00
_cell.angle_beta   90.00
_cell.angle_gamma   90.00
#
_symmetry.space_group_name_H-M   'P 1'
#
loop_
_entity.id
_entity.type
_entity.pdbx_description
1 polymer ?
#
loop_
_entity_poly.entity_id
_entity_poly.type
_entity_poly.pdbx_seq_one_letter_code
_entity_poly.pdbx_strand_id
1 'polypeptide(L)'
;LTGGSAKIEGVIELAEEIFHMPVRLGIPQQITGLADSVKNPIYSTGVGLLFYGQRQQSENRFYQRDETKGSVISRVKKWVRGNF
;
A
#
# COMPACT_ATOMS: atom_id res chain seq x y z
N LEU A 1 16.07 1.42 -10.61
CA LEU A 1 15.93 2.87 -10.34
C LEU A 1 14.48 3.32 -10.44
N THR A 2 14.06 4.33 -9.68
CA THR A 2 12.70 4.90 -9.69
C THR A 2 12.76 6.42 -9.47
N GLY A 3 11.65 7.14 -9.60
CA GLY A 3 11.55 8.59 -9.42
C GLY A 3 11.85 9.36 -10.71
N GLY A 4 11.91 10.70 -10.58
CA GLY A 4 12.20 11.61 -11.70
C GLY A 4 13.57 11.39 -12.33
N SER A 5 14.61 11.30 -11.51
CA SER A 5 16.00 11.16 -11.98
C SER A 5 16.26 9.84 -12.70
N ALA A 6 15.42 8.81 -12.49
CA ALA A 6 15.52 7.55 -13.22
C ALA A 6 15.16 7.67 -14.71
N LYS A 7 14.69 8.84 -15.18
CA LYS A 7 14.44 9.14 -16.59
C LYS A 7 15.61 9.82 -17.30
N ILE A 8 16.69 10.14 -16.59
CA ILE A 8 17.90 10.68 -17.22
C ILE A 8 18.46 9.62 -18.16
N GLU A 9 18.78 10.01 -19.39
CA GLU A 9 19.38 9.12 -20.38
C GLU A 9 20.74 8.61 -19.87
N GLY A 10 21.02 7.32 -20.04
CA GLY A 10 22.26 6.71 -19.58
C GLY A 10 22.33 6.38 -18.08
N VAL A 11 21.31 6.73 -17.28
CA VAL A 11 21.36 6.54 -15.81
C VAL A 11 21.29 5.07 -15.40
N ILE A 12 20.68 4.21 -16.23
CA ILE A 12 20.59 2.77 -15.96
C ILE A 12 21.95 2.14 -16.22
N GLU A 13 22.54 2.44 -17.37
CA GLU A 13 23.85 1.98 -17.82
C GLU A 13 24.94 2.40 -16.82
N LEU A 14 24.93 3.66 -16.38
CA LEU A 14 25.84 4.15 -15.34
C LEU A 14 25.67 3.39 -14.02
N ALA A 15 24.43 3.12 -13.62
CA ALA A 15 24.18 2.36 -12.40
C ALA A 15 24.66 0.90 -12.54
N GLU A 16 24.46 0.26 -13.69
CA GLU A 16 24.99 -1.08 -13.95
C GLU A 16 26.52 -1.12 -13.91
N GLU A 17 27.18 -0.09 -14.45
CA GLU A 17 28.64 0.06 -14.39
C GLU A 17 29.14 0.19 -12.95
N ILE A 18 28.52 1.05 -12.15
CA ILE A 18 28.91 1.31 -10.75
C ILE A 18 28.65 0.08 -9.86
N PHE A 19 27.51 -0.58 -10.02
CA PHE A 19 27.08 -1.65 -9.12
C PHE A 19 27.50 -3.05 -9.59
N HIS A 20 28.04 -3.19 -10.80
CA HIS A 20 28.42 -4.47 -11.40
C HIS A 20 27.29 -5.53 -11.34
N MET A 21 26.05 -5.08 -11.49
CA MET A 21 24.86 -5.92 -11.41
C MET A 21 23.76 -5.37 -12.31
N PRO A 22 22.80 -6.22 -12.76
CA PRO A 22 21.68 -5.75 -13.57
C PRO A 22 20.83 -4.70 -12.83
N VAL A 23 20.49 -3.61 -13.53
CA VAL A 23 19.62 -2.55 -13.00
C VAL A 23 18.45 -2.36 -13.97
N ARG A 24 17.25 -2.19 -13.41
CA ARG A 24 16.03 -1.96 -14.20
C ARG A 24 15.34 -0.67 -13.85
N LEU A 25 14.61 -0.11 -14.81
CA LEU A 25 13.67 0.97 -14.57
C LEU A 25 12.44 0.43 -13.82
N GLY A 26 12.17 0.99 -12.65
CA GLY A 26 11.03 0.65 -11.80
C GLY A 26 9.86 1.57 -12.09
N ILE A 27 8.76 1.00 -12.57
CA ILE A 27 7.49 1.70 -12.78
C ILE A 27 6.43 1.16 -11.82
N PRO A 28 5.42 1.97 -11.44
CA PRO A 28 4.26 1.49 -10.69
C PRO A 28 3.57 0.32 -11.42
N GLN A 29 3.15 -0.70 -10.68
CA GLN A 29 2.46 -1.89 -11.20
C GLN A 29 1.15 -2.13 -10.47
N GLN A 30 0.31 -3.04 -11.00
CA GLN A 30 -0.95 -3.49 -10.38
C GLN A 30 -2.00 -2.39 -10.21
N ILE A 31 -2.01 -1.42 -11.13
CA ILE A 31 -3.00 -0.34 -11.17
C ILE A 31 -3.99 -0.63 -12.30
N THR A 32 -5.28 -0.52 -12.03
CA THR A 32 -6.36 -0.66 -13.01
C THR A 32 -7.04 0.68 -13.26
N GLY A 33 -7.70 0.84 -14.42
CA GLY A 33 -8.34 2.09 -14.82
C GLY A 33 -7.34 3.13 -15.36
N LEU A 34 -6.72 3.91 -14.47
CA LEU A 34 -5.80 5.00 -14.85
C LEU A 34 -4.38 4.52 -15.23
N ALA A 35 -4.24 3.24 -15.55
CA ALA A 35 -2.95 2.54 -15.63
C ALA A 35 -1.99 3.19 -16.60
N ASP A 36 -2.47 3.68 -17.75
CA ASP A 36 -1.61 4.27 -18.78
C ASP A 36 -1.04 5.64 -18.38
N SER A 37 -1.78 6.44 -17.61
CA SER A 37 -1.30 7.75 -17.15
C SER A 37 -0.20 7.65 -16.10
N VAL A 38 -0.14 6.55 -15.35
CA VAL A 38 0.80 6.37 -14.23
C VAL A 38 1.92 5.38 -14.51
N LYS A 39 2.04 4.85 -15.75
CA LYS A 39 3.18 4.04 -16.24
C LYS A 39 4.44 4.90 -16.41
N ASN A 40 4.90 5.48 -15.31
CA ASN A 40 6.05 6.38 -15.30
C ASN A 40 6.70 6.33 -13.92
N PRO A 41 8.05 6.17 -13.83
CA PRO A 41 8.77 6.07 -12.55
C PRO A 41 8.56 7.29 -11.63
N ILE A 42 8.11 8.44 -12.17
CA ILE A 42 7.81 9.63 -11.35
C ILE A 42 6.69 9.40 -10.34
N TYR A 43 5.77 8.46 -10.61
CA TYR A 43 4.60 8.22 -9.76
C TYR A 43 4.79 7.11 -8.71
N SER A 44 5.96 6.46 -8.66
CA SER A 44 6.22 5.29 -7.80
C SER A 44 5.95 5.55 -6.32
N THR A 45 6.40 6.69 -5.79
CA THR A 45 6.18 7.03 -4.37
C THR A 45 4.69 7.27 -4.09
N GLY A 46 4.03 8.09 -4.92
CA GLY A 46 2.61 8.41 -4.74
C GLY A 46 1.72 7.16 -4.80
N VAL A 47 1.92 6.31 -5.81
CA VAL A 47 1.20 5.04 -5.94
C VAL A 47 1.49 4.10 -4.76
N GLY A 48 2.75 4.02 -4.32
CA GLY A 48 3.14 3.21 -3.16
C GLY A 48 2.43 3.65 -1.87
N LEU A 49 2.30 4.96 -1.65
CA LEU A 49 1.57 5.51 -0.50
C LEU A 49 0.08 5.19 -0.55
N LEU A 50 -0.54 5.21 -1.73
CA LEU A 50 -1.94 4.81 -1.89
C LEU A 50 -2.15 3.33 -1.53
N PHE A 51 -1.29 2.44 -2.01
CA PHE A 51 -1.34 1.03 -1.64
C PHE A 51 -1.10 0.82 -0.15
N TYR A 52 -0.16 1.57 0.44
CA TYR A 52 0.09 1.53 1.88
C TYR A 52 -1.15 1.91 2.69
N GLY A 53 -1.77 3.06 2.35
CA GLY A 53 -2.99 3.51 3.01
C GLY A 53 -4.16 2.52 2.85
N GLN A 54 -4.29 1.91 1.66
CA GLN A 54 -5.30 0.88 1.41
C GLN A 54 -5.10 -0.35 2.32
N ARG A 55 -3.87 -0.85 2.46
CA ARG A 55 -3.55 -1.98 3.35
C ARG A 55 -3.83 -1.61 4.81
N GLN A 56 -3.39 -0.44 5.24
CA GLN A 56 -3.61 0.02 6.62
C GLN A 56 -5.11 0.18 6.95
N GLN A 57 -5.93 0.68 6.03
CA GLN A 57 -7.38 0.73 6.21
C GLN A 57 -7.99 -0.67 6.30
N SER A 58 -7.49 -1.63 5.52
CA SER A 58 -7.96 -3.02 5.60
C SER A 58 -7.63 -3.64 6.95
N GLU A 59 -6.41 -3.47 7.46
CA GLU A 59 -5.96 -3.94 8.78
C GLU A 59 -6.76 -3.31 9.91
N ASN A 60 -6.93 -1.98 9.91
CA ASN A 60 -7.72 -1.28 10.93
C ASN A 60 -9.19 -1.72 10.95
N ARG A 61 -9.78 -2.07 9.79
CA ARG A 61 -11.13 -2.64 9.73
C ARG A 61 -11.22 -4.01 10.41
N PHE A 62 -10.16 -4.82 10.39
CA PHE A 62 -10.13 -6.07 11.14
C PHE A 62 -10.11 -5.83 12.65
N TYR A 63 -9.25 -4.93 13.13
CA TYR A 63 -9.18 -4.58 14.56
C TYR A 63 -10.50 -4.01 15.10
N GLN A 64 -11.16 -3.12 14.35
CA GLN A 64 -12.42 -2.51 14.78
C GLN A 64 -13.59 -3.51 14.85
N ARG A 65 -13.54 -4.58 14.05
CA ARG A 65 -14.59 -5.61 14.01
C ARG A 65 -14.58 -6.52 15.24
N ASP A 66 -13.41 -6.78 15.83
CA ASP A 66 -13.31 -7.61 17.04
C ASP A 66 -13.74 -6.87 18.31
N GLU A 67 -13.47 -5.56 18.43
CA GLU A 67 -14.02 -4.75 19.53
C GLU A 67 -15.55 -4.70 19.50
N THR A 68 -16.14 -4.59 18.31
CA THR A 68 -17.59 -4.50 18.16
C THR A 68 -18.28 -5.80 18.61
N LYS A 69 -17.68 -6.97 18.35
CA LYS A 69 -18.20 -8.26 18.83
C LYS A 69 -18.16 -8.36 20.36
N GLY A 70 -17.09 -7.89 21.00
CA GLY A 70 -16.98 -7.82 22.47
C GLY A 70 -18.05 -6.89 23.09
N SER A 71 -18.35 -5.76 22.45
CA SER A 71 -19.40 -4.82 22.86
C SER A 71 -20.81 -5.42 22.79
N VAL A 72 -21.11 -6.23 21.76
CA VAL A 72 -22.41 -6.88 21.62
C VAL A 72 -22.60 -7.99 22.67
N ILE A 73 -21.57 -8.82 22.90
CA ILE A 73 -21.63 -9.89 23.92
C ILE A 73 -21.77 -9.31 25.32
N SER A 74 -21.06 -8.22 25.63
CA SER A 74 -21.17 -7.53 26.92
C SER A 74 -22.55 -6.89 27.13
N ARG A 75 -23.16 -6.33 26.08
CA ARG A 75 -24.55 -5.83 26.12
C ARG A 75 -25.55 -6.95 26.41
N VAL A 76 -25.43 -8.10 25.75
CA VAL A 76 -26.29 -9.27 25.99
C VAL A 76 -26.10 -9.82 27.40
N LYS A 77 -24.84 -9.97 27.87
CA LYS A 77 -24.53 -10.43 29.23
C LYS A 77 -25.12 -9.50 30.31
N LYS A 78 -25.12 -8.19 30.06
CA LYS A 78 -25.70 -7.18 30.96
C LYS A 78 -27.23 -7.26 31.00
N TRP A 79 -27.88 -7.54 29.87
CA TRP A 79 -29.33 -7.75 29.79
C TRP A 79 -29.79 -9.02 30.53
N VAL A 80 -29.06 -10.13 30.39
CA VAL A 80 -29.39 -11.39 31.09
C VAL A 80 -29.27 -11.23 32.60
N ARG A 81 -28.17 -10.63 33.10
CA ARG A 81 -27.99 -10.34 34.54
C ARG A 81 -28.95 -9.30 35.12
N GLY A 82 -29.63 -8.54 34.26
CA GLY A 82 -30.58 -7.50 34.69
C GLY A 82 -32.02 -8.00 34.74
N ASN A 83 -32.35 -9.09 34.05
CA ASN A 83 -33.72 -9.64 33.95
C ASN A 83 -33.90 -11.01 34.63
N PHE A 84 -32.79 -11.67 35.00
CA PHE A 84 -32.75 -12.88 35.84
C PHE A 84 -31.79 -12.63 37.01
#